data_AF-A0A1V5X8T3-F1
#
_entry.id   AF-A0A1V5X8T3-F1
#
_cell.length_a   1.000
_cell.length_b   1.000
_cell.length_c   1.000
_cell.angle_alpha   90.00
_cell.angle_beta   90.00
_cell.angle_gamma   90.00
#
_symmetry.space_group_name_H-M   'P 1'
#
loop_
_entity.id
_entity.type
_entity.pdbx_description
1 polymer ?
#
loop_
_entity_poly.entity_id
_entity_poly.type
_entity_poly.pdbx_seq_one_letter_code
_entity_poly.pdbx_strand_id
1 'polypeptide(L)'
;MSRSLDQEASAFAWGRVQQQNGGNPGDEYVSIAKAAPSMIMSNGLMQTLAFYQAKGKPIRADITTWLGHRMGKELPAGNGKGADQNVAMGKGEDFRIVMSFLQNASSEQYMRATEEALTVLKWIRHFAAALKKGG
;
A
#
# COMPACT_ATOMS: atom_id res chain seq x y z
N MET A 1 2.85 22.04 -12.59
CA MET A 1 1.72 21.83 -11.67
C MET A 1 1.97 20.51 -10.94
N SER A 2 2.18 20.54 -9.63
CA SER A 2 2.24 19.32 -8.80
C SER A 2 0.83 18.72 -8.70
N ARG A 3 0.71 17.40 -8.83
CA ARG A 3 -0.55 16.70 -8.58
C ARG A 3 -0.85 16.73 -7.08
N SER A 4 -2.13 16.76 -6.70
CA SER A 4 -2.50 16.62 -5.28
C SER A 4 -2.30 15.18 -4.80
N LEU A 5 -2.16 14.97 -3.49
CA LEU A 5 -2.06 13.64 -2.89
C LEU A 5 -3.20 12.72 -3.35
N ASP A 6 -4.43 13.23 -3.40
CA ASP A 6 -5.59 12.47 -3.88
C ASP A 6 -5.49 12.11 -5.38
N GLN A 7 -4.93 12.98 -6.22
CA GLN A 7 -4.71 12.67 -7.63
C GLN A 7 -3.66 11.59 -7.83
N GLU A 8 -2.57 11.62 -7.05
CA GLU A 8 -1.54 10.57 -7.10
C GLU A 8 -2.08 9.23 -6.57
N ALA A 9 -2.76 9.25 -5.43
CA ALA A 9 -3.30 8.06 -4.79
C ALA A 9 -4.38 7.40 -5.67
N SER A 10 -5.27 8.19 -6.27
CA SER A 10 -6.28 7.67 -7.20
C SER A 10 -5.65 7.05 -8.45
N ALA A 11 -4.64 7.69 -9.05
CA ALA A 11 -3.94 7.14 -10.21
C ALA A 11 -3.22 5.81 -9.89
N PHE A 12 -2.53 5.74 -8.75
CA PHE A 12 -1.89 4.51 -8.28
C PHE A 12 -2.93 3.41 -8.02
N ALA A 13 -3.98 3.72 -7.26
CA ALA A 13 -5.03 2.76 -6.91
C ALA A 13 -5.74 2.22 -8.15
N TRP A 14 -6.03 3.07 -9.13
CA TRP A 14 -6.62 2.66 -10.41
C TRP A 14 -5.75 1.62 -11.12
N GLY A 15 -4.44 1.87 -11.23
CA GLY A 15 -3.50 0.92 -11.82
C GLY A 15 -3.45 -0.42 -11.08
N ARG A 16 -3.48 -0.40 -9.74
CA ARG A 16 -3.48 -1.64 -8.93
C ARG A 16 -4.74 -2.47 -9.10
N VAL A 17 -5.91 -1.84 -9.08
CA VAL A 17 -7.18 -2.55 -9.24
C VAL A 17 -7.32 -3.10 -10.67
N GLN A 18 -6.87 -2.38 -11.70
CA GLN A 18 -6.87 -2.89 -13.07
C GLN A 18 -5.98 -4.12 -13.28
N GLN A 19 -4.87 -4.23 -12.54
CA GLN A 19 -4.00 -5.41 -12.59
C GLN A 19 -4.64 -6.66 -11.96
N GLN A 20 -5.75 -6.51 -11.22
CA GLN A 20 -6.47 -7.66 -10.66
C GLN A 20 -7.34 -8.32 -11.73
N ASN A 21 -7.06 -9.58 -12.04
CA ASN A 21 -7.89 -10.44 -12.90
C ASN A 21 -8.37 -9.76 -14.20
N GLY A 22 -7.48 -9.05 -14.91
CA GLY A 22 -7.81 -8.35 -16.15
C GLY A 22 -8.81 -7.20 -15.98
N GLY A 23 -8.77 -6.51 -14.85
CA GLY A 23 -9.66 -5.40 -14.52
C GLY A 23 -10.98 -5.80 -13.86
N ASN A 24 -11.12 -7.05 -13.44
CA ASN A 24 -12.28 -7.54 -12.68
C ASN A 24 -11.84 -8.06 -11.29
N PRO A 25 -11.60 -7.18 -10.30
CA PRO A 25 -11.10 -7.59 -8.99
C PRO A 25 -12.02 -8.64 -8.35
N GLY A 26 -11.42 -9.74 -7.90
CA GLY A 26 -12.15 -10.83 -7.25
C GLY A 26 -12.70 -10.45 -5.88
N ASP A 27 -13.69 -11.21 -5.43
CA ASP A 27 -14.44 -10.99 -4.18
C ASP A 27 -13.56 -10.84 -2.95
N GLU A 28 -12.53 -11.68 -2.87
CA GLU A 28 -11.58 -11.64 -1.78
C GLU A 28 -10.82 -10.31 -1.74
N TYR A 29 -10.34 -9.83 -2.89
CA TYR A 29 -9.64 -8.55 -2.99
C TYR A 29 -10.55 -7.39 -2.56
N VAL A 30 -11.79 -7.37 -3.06
CA VAL A 30 -12.79 -6.35 -2.72
C VAL A 30 -13.11 -6.37 -1.22
N SER A 31 -13.31 -7.55 -0.64
CA SER A 31 -13.59 -7.72 0.79
C SER A 31 -12.45 -7.19 1.65
N ILE A 32 -11.22 -7.57 1.31
CA ILE A 32 -10.02 -7.12 2.02
C ILE A 32 -9.82 -5.62 1.87
N ALA A 33 -9.99 -5.06 0.67
CA ALA A 33 -9.88 -3.62 0.44
C ALA A 33 -10.90 -2.81 1.27
N LYS A 34 -12.10 -3.36 1.49
CA LYS A 34 -13.11 -2.75 2.38
C LYS A 34 -12.71 -2.82 3.86
N ALA A 35 -12.06 -3.90 4.28
CA ALA A 35 -11.69 -4.14 5.68
C ALA A 35 -10.34 -3.52 6.10
N ALA A 36 -9.40 -3.32 5.16
CA ALA A 36 -8.05 -2.87 5.48
C ALA A 36 -7.98 -1.52 6.24
N PRO A 37 -8.77 -0.48 5.91
CA PRO A 37 -8.73 0.78 6.67
C PRO A 37 -9.09 0.60 8.15
N SER A 38 -10.14 -0.15 8.46
CA SER A 38 -10.54 -0.38 9.85
C SER A 38 -9.52 -1.25 10.59
N MET A 39 -8.87 -2.19 9.90
CA MET A 39 -7.81 -3.01 10.48
C MET A 39 -6.60 -2.16 10.89
N ILE A 40 -6.20 -1.18 10.06
CA ILE A 40 -5.15 -0.21 10.39
C ILE A 40 -5.57 0.68 11.57
N MET A 41 -6.81 1.18 11.57
CA MET A 41 -7.28 2.06 12.65
C MET A 41 -7.36 1.36 14.01
N SER A 42 -7.69 0.06 14.03
CA SER A 42 -7.84 -0.72 15.27
C SER A 42 -6.55 -1.37 15.75
N ASN A 43 -5.68 -1.82 14.86
CA ASN A 43 -4.47 -2.59 15.21
C ASN A 43 -3.17 -1.89 14.84
N GLY A 44 -3.23 -0.75 14.15
CA GLY A 44 -2.06 -0.05 13.61
C GLY A 44 -1.58 -0.63 12.28
N LEU A 45 -0.80 0.20 11.57
CA LEU A 45 -0.27 -0.10 10.24
C LEU A 45 0.67 -1.31 10.24
N MET A 46 1.66 -1.33 11.13
CA MET A 46 2.70 -2.37 11.14
C MET A 46 2.12 -3.76 11.42
N GLN A 47 1.21 -3.88 12.38
CA GLN A 47 0.53 -5.16 12.68
C GLN A 47 -0.35 -5.62 11.52
N THR A 48 -1.08 -4.70 10.87
CA THR A 48 -1.92 -5.01 9.70
C THR A 48 -1.08 -5.52 8.53
N LEU A 49 0.06 -4.89 8.26
CA LEU A 49 1.01 -5.35 7.23
C LEU A 49 1.55 -6.75 7.54
N ALA A 50 1.93 -7.02 8.79
CA ALA A 50 2.39 -8.34 9.22
C ALA A 50 1.29 -9.41 9.04
N PHE A 51 0.05 -9.10 9.42
CA PHE A 51 -1.09 -10.00 9.23
C PHE A 51 -1.32 -10.34 7.75
N TYR A 52 -1.36 -9.34 6.87
CA TYR A 52 -1.56 -9.57 5.45
C TYR A 52 -0.38 -10.26 4.77
N GLN A 53 0.85 -10.02 5.23
CA GLN A 53 2.02 -10.77 4.79
C GLN A 53 1.88 -12.26 5.13
N ALA A 54 1.54 -12.59 6.39
CA ALA A 54 1.37 -13.97 6.83
C ALA A 54 0.24 -14.70 6.07
N LYS A 55 -0.80 -13.96 5.66
CA LYS A 55 -1.94 -14.47 4.89
C LYS A 55 -1.76 -14.41 3.37
N GLY A 56 -0.61 -13.91 2.88
CA GLY A 56 -0.33 -13.79 1.44
C GLY A 56 -1.30 -12.86 0.70
N LYS A 57 -1.87 -11.84 1.36
CA LYS A 57 -2.89 -10.98 0.73
C LYS A 57 -2.25 -9.94 -0.20
N PRO A 58 -2.81 -9.73 -1.40
CA PRO A 58 -2.26 -8.79 -2.39
C PRO A 58 -2.26 -7.35 -1.89
N ILE A 59 -3.25 -6.95 -1.07
CA ILE A 59 -3.37 -5.59 -0.53
C ILE A 59 -2.12 -5.13 0.22
N ARG A 60 -1.36 -6.06 0.81
CA ARG A 60 -0.11 -5.75 1.49
C ARG A 60 0.91 -5.18 0.52
N ALA A 61 1.02 -5.75 -0.68
CA ALA A 61 1.92 -5.24 -1.71
C ALA A 61 1.49 -3.84 -2.17
N ASP A 62 0.19 -3.60 -2.33
CA ASP A 62 -0.33 -2.29 -2.72
C ASP A 62 0.04 -1.21 -1.70
N ILE A 63 -0.12 -1.51 -0.40
CA ILE A 63 0.27 -0.60 0.69
C ILE A 63 1.78 -0.40 0.71
N THR A 64 2.58 -1.47 0.70
CA THR A 64 4.05 -1.34 0.81
C THR A 64 4.65 -0.61 -0.37
N THR A 65 4.18 -0.85 -1.60
CA THR A 65 4.68 -0.12 -2.76
C THR A 65 4.22 1.35 -2.75
N TRP A 66 3.00 1.65 -2.27
CA TRP A 66 2.57 3.05 -2.10
C TRP A 66 3.47 3.79 -1.11
N LEU A 67 3.77 3.19 0.04
CA LEU A 67 4.70 3.76 1.02
C LEU A 67 6.12 3.88 0.44
N GLY A 68 6.57 2.92 -0.36
CA GLY A 68 7.79 2.99 -1.16
C GLY A 68 7.86 4.25 -2.02
N HIS A 69 6.79 4.53 -2.76
CA HIS A 69 6.69 5.70 -3.62
C HIS A 69 6.65 7.02 -2.83
N ARG A 70 5.91 7.06 -1.72
CA ARG A 70 5.64 8.31 -0.96
C ARG A 70 6.72 8.65 0.06
N MET A 71 7.39 7.64 0.59
CA MET A 71 8.36 7.75 1.67
C MET A 71 9.75 7.25 1.27
N GLY A 72 10.00 7.03 -0.02
CA GLY A 72 11.23 6.42 -0.52
C GLY A 72 12.53 7.09 -0.07
N LYS A 73 12.52 8.41 0.22
CA LYS A 73 13.69 9.13 0.76
C LYS A 73 13.99 8.80 2.23
N GLU A 74 12.97 8.35 2.96
CA GLU A 74 13.03 8.04 4.39
C GLU A 74 13.18 6.54 4.64
N LEU A 75 12.92 5.71 3.62
CA LEU A 75 13.13 4.28 3.69
C LEU A 75 14.62 3.96 3.76
N PRO A 76 15.03 3.00 4.61
CA PRO A 76 16.41 2.55 4.64
C PRO A 76 16.78 2.03 3.25
N ALA A 77 17.97 2.44 2.76
CA ALA A 77 18.51 1.89 1.53
C ALA A 77 18.57 0.37 1.71
N GLY A 78 17.82 -0.37 0.90
CA GLY A 78 17.96 -1.82 0.85
C GLY A 78 19.41 -2.18 0.57
N ASN A 79 19.84 -3.39 0.93
CA ASN A 79 21.21 -3.86 0.68
C ASN A 79 21.64 -3.84 -0.82
N GLY A 80 20.79 -3.38 -1.74
CA GLY A 80 21.11 -3.03 -3.12
C GLY A 80 21.32 -1.52 -3.29
N LYS A 81 22.60 -1.15 -3.44
CA LYS A 81 23.14 0.08 -4.03
C LYS A 81 22.15 1.20 -4.42
N GLY A 82 22.26 2.30 -3.68
CA GLY A 82 22.20 3.64 -4.27
C GLY A 82 20.80 4.21 -4.52
N ALA A 83 20.69 5.51 -4.26
CA ALA A 83 19.52 6.35 -4.46
C ALA A 83 19.20 6.56 -5.94
N ASP A 84 18.87 5.49 -6.67
CA ASP A 84 18.21 5.60 -7.97
C ASP A 84 16.76 5.11 -7.85
N GLN A 85 15.86 6.06 -8.07
CA GLN A 85 14.43 5.98 -7.83
C GLN A 85 13.75 5.19 -8.95
N ASN A 86 14.02 3.90 -9.07
CA ASN A 86 13.24 2.97 -9.87
C ASN A 86 13.51 1.54 -9.38
N VAL A 87 13.34 1.32 -8.07
CA VAL A 87 13.47 -0.03 -7.56
C VAL A 87 12.22 -0.80 -7.99
N ALA A 88 12.36 -1.55 -9.08
CA ALA A 88 11.52 -2.69 -9.39
C ALA A 88 11.73 -3.73 -8.27
N MET A 89 11.19 -3.45 -7.08
CA MET A 89 11.33 -4.29 -5.90
C MET A 89 10.49 -5.55 -6.10
N GLY A 90 11.11 -6.71 -5.88
CA GLY A 90 10.38 -7.96 -5.78
C GLY A 90 9.43 -7.92 -4.58
N LYS A 91 8.22 -8.50 -4.73
CA LYS A 91 7.12 -8.48 -3.75
C LYS A 91 7.51 -8.82 -2.29
N GLY A 92 8.70 -9.35 -2.00
CA GLY A 92 9.18 -9.66 -0.64
C GLY A 92 10.12 -8.63 -0.01
N GLU A 93 10.89 -7.88 -0.81
CA GLU A 93 11.88 -6.92 -0.29
C GLU A 93 11.20 -5.63 0.22
N ASP A 94 10.16 -5.18 -0.49
CA ASP A 94 9.27 -4.08 -0.09
C ASP A 94 8.80 -4.21 1.36
N PHE A 95 8.37 -5.42 1.74
CA PHE A 95 7.83 -5.68 3.07
C PHE A 95 8.89 -5.47 4.15
N ARG A 96 10.09 -6.04 3.99
CA ARG A 96 11.14 -5.95 5.02
C ARG A 96 11.64 -4.51 5.18
N ILE A 97 11.79 -3.79 4.07
CA ILE A 97 12.21 -2.38 4.06
C ILE A 97 11.17 -1.52 4.80
N VAL A 98 9.89 -1.65 4.45
CA VAL A 98 8.80 -0.91 5.11
C VAL A 98 8.69 -1.26 6.59
N MET A 99 8.81 -2.53 6.96
CA MET A 99 8.75 -2.95 8.37
C MET A 99 9.94 -2.40 9.18
N SER A 100 11.15 -2.41 8.62
CA SER A 100 12.33 -1.83 9.25
C SER A 100 12.19 -0.32 9.43
N PHE A 101 11.60 0.37 8.45
CA PHE A 101 11.27 1.78 8.56
C PHE A 101 10.27 2.03 9.69
N LEU A 102 9.11 1.35 9.68
CA LEU A 102 8.04 1.55 10.67
C LEU A 102 8.50 1.24 12.11
N GLN A 103 9.39 0.27 12.28
CA GLN A 103 9.93 -0.08 13.61
C GLN A 103 10.78 1.05 14.21
N ASN A 104 11.47 1.82 13.38
CA ASN A 104 12.40 2.88 13.79
C ASN A 104 11.84 4.29 13.50
N ALA A 105 10.61 4.38 13.01
CA ALA A 105 9.98 5.63 12.63
C ALA A 105 9.71 6.50 13.86
N SER A 106 9.91 7.82 13.72
CA SER A 106 9.37 8.77 14.69
C SER A 106 7.84 8.73 14.70
N SER A 107 7.21 9.29 15.73
CA SER A 107 5.74 9.40 15.79
C SER A 107 5.17 10.10 14.56
N GLU A 108 5.82 11.16 14.08
CA GLU A 108 5.40 11.91 12.88
C GLU A 108 5.50 11.04 11.62
N GLN A 109 6.61 10.32 11.46
CA GLN A 109 6.81 9.42 10.33
C GLN A 109 5.80 8.28 10.32
N TYR A 110 5.52 7.69 11.48
CA TYR A 110 4.55 6.62 11.62
C TYR A 110 3.11 7.11 11.35
N MET A 111 2.75 8.29 11.86
CA MET A 111 1.45 8.91 11.59
C MET A 111 1.29 9.20 10.09
N ARG A 112 2.30 9.82 9.46
CA ARG A 112 2.28 10.10 8.02
C ARG A 112 2.17 8.82 7.19
N ALA A 113 2.92 7.77 7.54
CA ALA A 113 2.81 6.46 6.87
C ALA A 113 1.39 5.88 7.01
N THR A 114 0.78 6.03 8.18
CA THR A 114 -0.61 5.58 8.43
C THR A 114 -1.59 6.37 7.56
N GLU A 115 -1.47 7.69 7.49
CA GLU A 115 -2.32 8.56 6.67
C GLU A 115 -2.17 8.26 5.17
N GLU A 116 -0.94 8.07 4.69
CA GLU A 116 -0.64 7.69 3.31
C GLU A 116 -1.27 6.33 2.97
N ALA A 117 -1.15 5.34 3.85
CA ALA A 117 -1.77 4.02 3.68
C ALA A 117 -3.31 4.11 3.65
N LEU A 118 -3.92 4.88 4.55
CA LEU A 118 -5.38 5.07 4.58
C LEU A 118 -5.87 5.80 3.32
N THR A 119 -5.11 6.78 2.83
CA THR A 119 -5.45 7.55 1.62
C THR A 119 -5.49 6.66 0.39
N VAL A 120 -4.47 5.84 0.16
CA VAL A 120 -4.47 4.92 -1.00
C VAL A 120 -5.54 3.84 -0.86
N LEU A 121 -5.76 3.31 0.35
CA LEU A 121 -6.76 2.28 0.60
C LEU A 121 -8.20 2.77 0.37
N LYS A 122 -8.48 4.06 0.67
CA LYS A 122 -9.76 4.69 0.32
C LYS A 122 -10.02 4.57 -1.18
N TRP A 123 -9.05 4.93 -2.01
CA TRP A 123 -9.18 4.86 -3.47
C TRP A 123 -9.25 3.41 -3.98
N ILE A 124 -8.41 2.51 -3.46
CA ILE A 124 -8.46 1.08 -3.80
C ILE A 124 -9.84 0.49 -3.49
N ARG A 125 -10.38 0.78 -2.30
CA ARG A 125 -11.72 0.34 -1.89
C ARG A 125 -12.80 0.78 -2.88
N HIS A 126 -12.79 2.06 -3.28
CA HIS A 126 -13.79 2.59 -4.21
C HIS A 126 -13.68 1.96 -5.60
N PHE A 127 -12.48 1.88 -6.17
CA PHE A 127 -12.29 1.29 -7.49
C PHE A 127 -12.53 -0.22 -7.51
N ALA A 128 -12.10 -0.94 -6.46
CA ALA A 128 -12.35 -2.38 -6.35
C ALA A 128 -13.85 -2.68 -6.32
N ALA A 129 -14.62 -1.90 -5.58
CA ALA A 129 -16.08 -2.04 -5.55
C ALA A 129 -16.73 -1.68 -6.90
N ALA A 130 -16.22 -0.66 -7.60
CA ALA A 130 -16.79 -0.22 -8.88
C ALA A 130 -16.48 -1.14 -10.07
N LEU A 131 -15.30 -1.77 -10.09
CA LEU A 131 -14.84 -2.60 -11.20
C LEU A 131 -15.24 -4.07 -11.09
N LYS A 132 -15.65 -4.54 -9.90
CA LYS A 132 -16.16 -5.90 -9.73
C LYS A 132 -17.45 -6.06 -10.54
N LYS A 133 -17.44 -6.97 -11.52
CA LYS A 133 -18.62 -7.38 -12.29
C LYS A 133 -19.40 -8.46 -11.52
N GLY A 134 -20.73 -8.35 -11.47
CA GLY A 134 -21.61 -9.37 -10.88
C GLY A 134 -21.84 -9.22 -9.36
N GLY A 135 -22.12 -8.00 -8.91
CA GLY A 135 -22.75 -7.76 -7.60
C GLY A 135 -24.23 -8.06 -7.63
#